data_AF-A0A8T4T1V7-F1
#
_entry.id   AF-A0A8T4T1V7-F1
#
_cell.length_a   1.000
_cell.length_b   1.000
_cell.length_c   1.000
_cell.angle_alpha   90.00
_cell.angle_beta   90.00
_cell.angle_gamma   90.00
#
_symmetry.space_group_name_H-M   'P 1'
#
loop_
_entity.id
_entity.type
_entity.pdbx_description
1 polymer ?
#
loop_
_entity_poly.entity_id
_entity_poly.type
_entity_poly.pdbx_seq_one_letter_code
_entity_poly.pdbx_strand_id
1 'polypeptide(L)'
;MMGQLCVKIAGRESGKKCVIVDRIDSNYVLIDGNVRRKKCNITHLEILNQKLDVKKGASTSEVHKAMEKAGIKVMKLKPKKEAKQRLRKQRKTNKNEGTAEKKEVKKKVKKNVSKK
;
A
#
# COMPACT_ATOMS: atom_id res chain seq x y z
N MET A 1 -10.83 19.16 -4.68
CA MET A 1 -10.03 18.75 -3.50
C MET A 1 -8.59 18.33 -3.86
N MET A 2 -8.08 18.64 -5.06
CA MET A 2 -6.63 18.50 -5.30
C MET A 2 -5.91 19.73 -4.77
N GLY A 3 -4.70 19.53 -4.25
CA GLY A 3 -3.91 20.59 -3.63
C GLY A 3 -4.46 21.08 -2.30
N GLN A 4 -5.54 20.50 -1.77
CA GLN A 4 -6.04 20.88 -0.46
C GLN A 4 -5.11 20.39 0.64
N LEU A 5 -4.90 21.24 1.63
CA LEU A 5 -4.21 20.91 2.85
C LEU A 5 -5.13 20.08 3.73
N CYS A 6 -4.61 19.01 4.31
CA CYS A 6 -5.34 18.16 5.22
C CYS A 6 -4.49 17.84 6.44
N VAL A 7 -5.14 17.49 7.54
CA VAL A 7 -4.50 16.88 8.69
C VAL A 7 -4.97 15.44 8.78
N LYS A 8 -4.03 14.54 9.01
CA LYS A 8 -4.39 13.15 9.24
C LYS A 8 -4.84 12.94 10.68
N ILE A 9 -6.02 12.38 10.87
CA ILE A 9 -6.62 12.20 12.20
C ILE A 9 -6.14 10.89 12.84
N ALA A 10 -6.03 9.81 12.05
CA ALA A 10 -5.83 8.46 12.56
C ALA A 10 -4.51 7.78 12.10
N GLY A 11 -3.95 6.92 12.96
CA GLY A 11 -2.82 6.03 12.69
C GLY A 11 -1.44 6.61 13.04
N ARG A 12 -0.36 5.94 12.58
CA ARG A 12 1.04 6.26 12.93
C ARG A 12 1.51 7.69 12.58
N GLU A 13 0.76 8.37 11.71
CA GLU A 13 1.07 9.70 11.21
C GLU A 13 -0.04 10.71 11.56
N SER A 14 -0.82 10.42 12.60
CA SER A 14 -1.84 11.34 13.12
C SER A 14 -1.22 12.69 13.52
N GLY A 15 -2.00 13.76 13.39
CA GLY A 15 -1.61 15.14 13.68
C GLY A 15 -0.66 15.77 12.65
N LYS A 16 -0.25 15.04 11.61
CA LYS A 16 0.63 15.59 10.57
C LYS A 16 -0.18 16.25 9.45
N LYS A 17 0.31 17.41 9.02
CA LYS A 17 -0.19 18.14 7.84
C LYS A 17 0.28 17.46 6.56
N CYS A 18 -0.61 17.35 5.60
CA CYS A 18 -0.37 16.66 4.35
C CYS A 18 -1.20 17.27 3.21
N VAL A 19 -0.81 17.01 1.97
CA VAL A 19 -1.46 17.57 0.78
C VAL A 19 -1.99 16.43 -0.07
N ILE A 20 -3.20 16.62 -0.62
CA ILE A 20 -3.78 15.67 -1.58
C ILE A 20 -3.20 15.93 -2.96
N VAL A 21 -2.50 14.93 -3.49
CA VAL A 21 -1.82 14.99 -4.79
C VAL A 21 -2.72 14.48 -5.91
N ASP A 22 -3.47 13.42 -5.64
CA ASP A 22 -4.37 12.81 -6.63
C ASP A 22 -5.57 12.12 -5.98
N ARG A 23 -6.65 11.96 -6.74
CA ARG A 23 -7.82 11.17 -6.40
C ARG A 23 -7.77 9.87 -7.19
N ILE A 24 -7.74 8.74 -6.47
CA ILE A 24 -7.68 7.42 -7.10
C ILE A 24 -9.10 6.90 -7.27
N ASP A 25 -9.88 6.90 -6.18
CA ASP A 25 -11.26 6.44 -6.15
C ASP A 25 -12.15 7.45 -5.42
N SER A 26 -13.45 7.17 -5.31
CA SER A 26 -14.40 8.01 -4.55
C SER A 26 -14.01 8.16 -3.08
N ASN A 27 -13.46 7.10 -2.47
CA ASN A 27 -13.12 7.06 -1.04
C ASN A 27 -11.62 7.20 -0.77
N TYR A 28 -10.78 7.07 -1.79
CA TYR A 28 -9.34 6.98 -1.62
C TYR A 28 -8.58 8.07 -2.38
N VAL A 29 -7.65 8.70 -1.65
CA VAL A 29 -6.80 9.76 -2.17
C VAL A 29 -5.33 9.39 -1.99
N LEU A 30 -4.49 9.91 -2.90
CA LEU A 30 -3.05 9.87 -2.79
C LEU A 30 -2.58 11.12 -2.04
N ILE A 31 -1.86 10.90 -0.95
CA ILE A 31 -1.40 11.97 -0.06
C ILE A 31 0.13 12.02 -0.09
N ASP A 32 0.69 13.22 0.00
CA ASP A 32 2.13 13.45 0.20
C ASP A 32 2.40 14.66 1.13
N GLY A 33 3.65 14.86 1.55
CA GLY A 33 4.07 15.99 2.40
C GLY A 33 4.90 15.54 3.62
N ASN A 34 4.42 15.83 4.83
CA ASN A 34 5.05 15.34 6.08
C ASN A 34 4.70 13.88 6.41
N VAL A 35 3.88 13.27 5.56
CA VAL A 35 3.53 11.85 5.59
C VAL A 35 4.16 11.16 4.42
N ARG A 36 4.49 9.88 4.59
CA ARG A 36 5.03 9.10 3.49
C ARG A 36 3.97 8.97 2.40
N ARG A 37 4.35 9.19 1.14
CA ARG A 37 3.47 9.08 -0.03
C ARG A 37 2.72 7.75 -0.03
N LYS A 38 1.39 7.78 0.09
CA LYS A 38 0.54 6.59 0.13
C LYS A 38 -0.92 6.87 -0.17
N LYS A 39 -1.64 5.80 -0.51
CA LYS A 39 -3.11 5.78 -0.60
C LYS A 39 -3.71 5.84 0.81
N CYS A 40 -4.67 6.72 1.03
CA CYS A 40 -5.40 6.86 2.29
C CYS A 40 -6.88 7.09 2.03
N ASN A 41 -7.71 6.63 2.97
CA ASN A 41 -9.15 6.88 2.95
C ASN A 41 -9.43 8.34 3.36
N ILE A 42 -10.39 8.98 2.70
CA ILE A 42 -10.85 10.34 2.98
C ILE A 42 -11.39 10.44 4.41
N THR A 43 -12.02 9.39 4.95
CA THR A 43 -12.56 9.38 6.33
C THR A 43 -11.49 9.60 7.42
N HIS A 44 -10.21 9.38 7.11
CA HIS A 44 -9.11 9.58 8.07
C HIS A 44 -8.44 10.95 7.93
N LEU A 45 -8.98 11.82 7.07
CA LEU A 45 -8.43 13.14 6.78
C LEU A 45 -9.43 14.22 7.15
N GLU A 46 -8.92 15.23 7.82
CA GLU A 46 -9.62 16.48 8.00
C GLU A 46 -9.10 17.49 6.99
N ILE A 47 -9.99 18.01 6.14
CA ILE A 47 -9.65 18.96 5.10
C ILE A 47 -9.62 20.36 5.73
N LEU A 48 -8.54 21.11 5.50
CA LEU A 48 -8.45 22.51 5.88
C LEU A 48 -8.91 23.42 4.72
N ASN A 49 -9.33 24.63 5.06
CA ASN A 49 -9.79 25.65 4.11
C ASN A 49 -8.67 26.26 3.24
N GLN A 50 -7.43 25.77 3.37
CA GLN A 50 -6.28 26.23 2.60
C GLN A 50 -6.03 25.32 1.39
N LYS A 51 -5.89 25.95 0.22
CA LYS A 51 -5.56 25.28 -1.03
C LYS A 51 -4.18 25.71 -1.49
N LEU A 52 -3.35 24.72 -1.81
CA LEU A 52 -2.04 24.85 -2.43
C LEU A 52 -2.19 24.56 -3.93
N ASP A 53 -1.62 25.39 -4.79
CA ASP A 53 -1.58 25.11 -6.21
C ASP A 53 -0.52 24.07 -6.53
N VAL A 54 -0.96 22.82 -6.64
CA VAL A 54 -0.13 21.66 -6.95
C VAL A 54 -0.74 20.91 -8.14
N LYS A 55 0.10 20.54 -9.11
CA LYS A 55 -0.33 19.77 -10.29
C LYS A 55 -0.67 18.32 -9.90
N LYS A 56 -1.52 17.67 -10.70
CA LYS A 56 -1.85 16.25 -10.55
C LYS A 56 -0.57 15.42 -10.64
N GLY A 57 -0.32 14.57 -9.64
CA GLY A 57 0.83 13.66 -9.64
C GLY A 57 2.18 14.31 -9.30
N ALA A 58 2.20 15.57 -8.81
CA ALA A 58 3.42 16.29 -8.46
C ALA A 58 4.41 15.47 -7.63
N SER A 59 5.70 15.75 -7.84
CA SER A 59 6.80 15.10 -7.13
C SER A 59 6.83 15.55 -5.65
N THR A 60 7.38 14.70 -4.77
CA THR A 60 7.49 15.01 -3.33
C THR A 60 8.25 16.33 -3.08
N SER A 61 9.24 16.64 -3.92
CA SER A 61 10.00 17.89 -3.86
C SER A 61 9.15 19.13 -4.14
N GLU A 62 8.23 19.06 -5.11
CA GLU A 62 7.31 20.17 -5.41
C GLU A 62 6.30 20.38 -4.28
N VAL A 63 5.79 19.28 -3.70
CA VAL A 63 4.86 19.34 -2.57
C VAL A 63 5.52 20.00 -1.36
N HIS A 64 6.79 19.67 -1.07
CA HIS A 64 7.53 20.30 0.02
C HIS A 64 7.75 21.80 -0.22
N LYS A 65 8.14 22.20 -1.43
CA LYS A 65 8.25 23.63 -1.80
C LYS A 65 6.92 24.37 -1.65
N ALA A 66 5.81 23.75 -2.05
CA ALA A 66 4.49 24.34 -1.89
C ALA A 66 4.12 24.51 -0.41
N MET A 67 4.41 23.52 0.42
CA MET A 67 4.20 23.59 1.87
C MET A 67 5.07 24.67 2.53
N GLU A 68 6.33 24.81 2.12
CA GLU A 68 7.23 25.87 2.61
C GLU A 68 6.72 27.27 2.26
N LYS A 69 6.24 27.47 1.02
CA LYS A 69 5.62 28.74 0.59
C LYS A 69 4.39 29.11 1.41
N ALA A 70 3.62 28.12 1.86
CA ALA A 70 2.46 28.33 2.73
C ALA A 70 2.83 28.45 4.23
N GLY A 71 4.11 28.51 4.58
CA GLY A 71 4.57 28.63 5.96
C GLY A 71 4.35 27.38 6.82
N ILE A 72 4.17 26.22 6.18
CA ILE A 72 3.90 24.96 6.87
C ILE A 72 5.23 24.26 7.18
N LYS A 73 5.43 23.89 8.44
CA LYS A 73 6.64 23.20 8.91
C LYS A 73 6.79 21.85 8.20
N VAL A 74 7.82 21.70 7.35
CA VAL A 74 8.14 20.43 6.67
C VAL A 74 9.05 19.58 7.53
N MET A 75 8.61 18.37 7.88
CA MET A 75 9.45 17.39 8.59
C MET A 75 10.07 16.44 7.58
N LYS A 76 11.39 16.50 7.40
CA LYS A 76 12.12 15.55 6.56
C LYS A 76 12.08 14.16 7.22
N LEU A 77 11.32 13.23 6.64
CA LEU A 77 11.31 11.84 7.07
C LEU A 77 12.68 11.21 6.73
N LYS A 78 13.36 10.65 7.74
CA LYS A 78 14.59 9.88 7.53
C LYS A 78 14.29 8.73 6.56
N PRO A 79 15.15 8.48 5.54
CA PRO A 79 14.97 7.34 4.65
C PRO A 79 14.95 6.06 5.48
N LYS A 80 14.02 5.15 5.16
CA LYS A 80 13.94 3.85 5.83
C LYS A 80 15.24 3.11 5.51
N LYS A 81 16.11 2.94 6.52
CA LYS A 81 17.30 2.09 6.40
C LYS A 81 16.87 0.77 5.78
N GLU A 82 17.49 0.40 4.67
CA GLU A 82 17.22 -0.86 4.00
C GLU A 82 17.43 -1.98 5.01
N ALA A 83 16.37 -2.71 5.30
CA ALA A 83 16.49 -3.88 6.14
C ALA A 83 17.39 -4.86 5.40
N LYS A 84 18.62 -5.08 5.89
CA LYS A 84 19.48 -6.19 5.48
C LYS A 84 18.57 -7.40 5.29
N GLN A 85 18.60 -7.99 4.09
CA GLN A 85 17.79 -9.13 3.73
C GLN A 85 17.86 -10.15 4.86
N ARG A 86 16.77 -10.33 5.61
CA ARG A 86 16.68 -11.46 6.52
C ARG A 86 16.74 -12.70 5.64
N LEU A 87 17.85 -13.42 5.71
CA LEU A 87 18.07 -14.66 4.99
C LEU A 87 16.85 -15.55 5.22
N ARG A 88 16.09 -15.81 4.15
CA ARG A 88 14.94 -16.72 4.19
C ARG A 88 15.46 -18.06 4.69
N LYS A 89 15.11 -18.46 5.92
CA LYS A 89 15.34 -19.84 6.37
C LYS A 89 14.46 -20.72 5.49
N GLN A 90 15.08 -21.40 4.53
CA GLN A 90 14.40 -22.32 3.65
C GLN A 90 13.76 -23.40 4.51
N ARG A 91 12.41 -23.46 4.52
CA ARG A 91 11.71 -24.64 5.00
C ARG A 91 12.07 -25.76 4.03
N LYS A 92 12.72 -26.81 4.51
CA LYS A 92 12.92 -28.05 3.75
C LYS A 92 11.54 -28.62 3.43
N THR A 93 11.08 -28.41 2.20
CA THR A 93 10.03 -29.22 1.61
C THR A 93 10.66 -30.57 1.30
N ASN A 94 10.33 -31.61 2.08
CA ASN A 94 10.51 -32.97 1.61
C ASN A 94 9.62 -33.11 0.37
N LYS A 95 10.28 -33.20 -0.79
CA LYS A 95 9.66 -33.63 -2.03
C LYS A 95 9.08 -35.02 -1.80
N ASN A 96 7.79 -35.21 -2.07
CA ASN A 96 7.35 -36.43 -2.72
C ASN A 96 6.45 -36.00 -3.86
N GLU A 97 6.99 -36.19 -5.06
CA GLU A 97 6.40 -35.91 -6.35
C GLU A 97 5.31 -36.96 -6.66
N GLY A 98 4.28 -36.54 -7.40
CA GLY A 98 3.49 -37.42 -8.26
C GLY A 98 2.14 -37.87 -7.74
N THR A 99 1.06 -37.29 -8.30
CA THR A 99 0.15 -38.00 -9.23
C THR A 99 -1.22 -37.30 -9.32
N ALA A 100 -1.32 -36.29 -10.19
CA ALA A 100 -2.60 -35.74 -10.66
C ALA A 100 -3.17 -36.52 -11.87
N GLU A 101 -2.56 -37.63 -12.31
CA GLU A 101 -2.93 -38.32 -13.57
C GLU A 101 -3.43 -39.77 -13.43
N LYS A 102 -3.90 -40.21 -12.26
CA LYS A 102 -4.59 -41.53 -12.13
C LYS A 102 -5.94 -41.47 -11.43
N LYS A 103 -6.70 -40.39 -11.66
CA LYS A 103 -8.14 -40.34 -11.37
C LYS A 103 -9.01 -41.18 -12.32
N GLU A 104 -8.45 -41.77 -13.40
CA GLU A 104 -9.25 -42.54 -14.38
C GLU A 104 -9.02 -44.06 -14.41
N VAL A 105 -7.98 -44.62 -13.78
CA VAL A 105 -7.73 -46.08 -13.87
C VAL A 105 -8.28 -46.89 -12.68
N LYS A 106 -8.50 -46.29 -11.49
CA LYS A 106 -9.04 -47.02 -10.33
C LYS A 106 -10.57 -47.24 -10.37
N LYS A 107 -11.29 -46.59 -11.28
CA LYS A 107 -12.72 -46.88 -11.52
C LYS A 107 -12.94 -48.15 -12.36
N LYS A 108 -11.91 -48.67 -13.05
CA LYS A 108 -11.99 -49.90 -13.87
C LYS A 108 -11.49 -51.18 -13.18
N VAL A 109 -10.74 -51.10 -12.07
CA VAL A 109 -10.25 -52.32 -11.37
C VAL A 109 -11.22 -52.82 -10.27
N LYS A 110 -12.11 -51.97 -9.73
CA LYS A 110 -13.13 -52.39 -8.75
C LYS A 110 -14.30 -53.19 -9.33
N LYS A 111 -14.32 -53.48 -10.64
CA LYS A 111 -15.36 -54.32 -11.26
C LYS A 111 -14.93 -55.77 -11.52
N ASN A 112 -13.64 -56.12 -11.34
CA ASN A 112 -13.13 -57.47 -11.69
C ASN A 112 -12.46 -58.27 -10.57
N VAL A 113 -12.39 -57.80 -9.30
CA VAL A 113 -11.84 -58.63 -8.18
C VAL A 113 -12.66 -58.46 -6.89
N SER A 114 -13.95 -58.70 -7.00
CA SER A 114 -14.86 -59.08 -5.89
C SER A 114 -16.00 -59.87 -6.55
N LYS A 115 -15.68 -61.08 -7.01
CA LYS A 115 -15.92 -62.31 -6.26
C LYS A 115 -17.42 -62.59 -6.16
N LYS A 116 -17.96 -63.17 -7.23
CA LYS A 116 -18.62 -64.46 -7.13
C LYS A 116 -18.41 -65.23 -8.42
#